data_AF-A0A2D0IJD5-F1
#
_entry.id   AF-A0A2D0IJD5-F1
#
_cell.length_a   1.000
_cell.length_b   1.000
_cell.length_c   1.000
_cell.angle_alpha   90.00
_cell.angle_beta   90.00
_cell.angle_gamma   90.00
#
_symmetry.space_group_name_H-M   'P 1'
#
loop_
_entity.id
_entity.type
_entity.pdbx_description
1 polymer ?
#
loop_
_entity_poly.entity_id
_entity_poly.type
_entity_poly.pdbx_seq_one_letter_code
_entity_poly.pdbx_strand_id
1 'polypeptide(L)'
;MRVVYEIPGRGYGTRSVTVRDRDNWVVRLDLVADEYYHAEPVKRALVRYPLKVVRWEGDAERNPFGLALDCYDGMPQRLEAMPQPQEEKKGVFQ
;
A
#
# COMPACT_ATOMS: atom_id res chain seq x y z
N MET A 1 -11.70 13.21 0.19
CA MET A 1 -10.52 13.08 1.07
C MET A 1 -10.00 11.65 0.96
N ARG A 2 -8.68 11.43 0.96
CA ARG A 2 -8.10 10.09 1.08
C ARG A 2 -7.19 10.06 2.30
N VAL A 3 -7.31 9.02 3.11
CA VAL A 3 -6.46 8.75 4.26
C VAL A 3 -5.73 7.43 4.02
N VAL A 4 -4.42 7.40 4.30
CA VAL A 4 -3.58 6.21 4.15
C VAL A 4 -2.87 5.95 5.47
N TYR A 5 -2.92 4.71 5.94
CA TYR A 5 -2.27 4.29 7.18
C TYR A 5 -1.92 2.80 7.16
N GLU A 6 -1.03 2.38 8.06
CA GLU A 6 -0.61 0.98 8.15
C GLU A 6 -1.75 0.05 8.57
N ILE A 7 -1.75 -1.18 8.05
CA ILE A 7 -2.67 -2.22 8.53
C ILE A 7 -2.20 -2.71 9.91
N PRO A 8 -3.04 -2.68 10.97
CA PRO A 8 -2.66 -3.20 12.29
C PRO A 8 -2.15 -4.64 12.23
N GLY A 9 -1.01 -4.90 12.88
CA GLY A 9 -0.34 -6.21 12.86
C GLY A 9 0.39 -6.56 11.56
N ARG A 10 0.37 -5.68 10.55
CA ARG A 10 1.12 -5.82 9.28
C ARG A 10 1.95 -4.58 8.93
N GLY A 11 2.32 -3.80 9.95
CA GLY A 11 3.16 -2.62 9.79
C GLY A 11 4.54 -2.96 9.24
N TYR A 12 5.32 -1.92 8.94
CA TYR A 12 6.67 -2.09 8.44
C TYR A 12 7.57 -2.90 9.40
N GLY A 13 8.43 -3.75 8.83
CA GLY A 13 9.47 -4.46 9.57
C GLY A 13 10.53 -5.02 8.65
N THR A 14 11.54 -5.71 9.20
CA THR A 14 12.67 -6.24 8.42
C THR A 14 12.24 -7.14 7.26
N ARG A 15 11.18 -7.93 7.44
CA ARG A 15 10.57 -8.79 6.41
C ARG A 15 9.90 -8.02 5.26
N SER A 16 9.66 -6.72 5.43
CA SER A 16 9.05 -5.86 4.41
C SER A 16 10.05 -5.45 3.33
N VAL A 17 11.35 -5.64 3.57
CA VAL A 17 12.41 -5.25 2.62
C VAL A 17 12.97 -6.49 1.93
N THR A 18 13.12 -6.42 0.62
CA THR A 18 13.91 -7.36 -0.18
C THR A 18 15.09 -6.60 -0.77
N VAL A 19 16.30 -7.01 -0.39
CA VAL A 19 17.55 -6.47 -0.95
C VAL A 19 17.70 -7.03 -2.36
N ARG A 20 17.82 -6.15 -3.37
CA ARG A 20 18.15 -6.56 -4.75
C ARG A 20 19.65 -6.56 -4.93
N ASP A 21 20.31 -5.49 -4.52
CA ASP A 21 21.76 -5.34 -4.52
C ASP A 21 22.18 -4.26 -3.49
N ARG A 22 23.43 -3.77 -3.60
CA ARG A 22 24.01 -2.78 -2.68
C ARG A 22 23.25 -1.44 -2.66
N ASP A 23 22.67 -1.06 -3.79
CA ASP A 23 22.12 0.27 -4.02
C ASP A 23 20.62 0.23 -4.35
N ASN A 24 20.01 -0.96 -4.39
CA ASN A 24 18.61 -1.17 -4.76
C ASN A 24 17.89 -2.13 -3.80
N TRP A 25 16.69 -1.71 -3.39
CA TRP A 25 15.80 -2.47 -2.51
C TRP A 25 14.37 -2.41 -3.02
N VAL A 26 13.58 -3.42 -2.64
CA VAL A 26 12.13 -3.42 -2.81
C VAL A 26 11.49 -3.44 -1.44
N VAL A 27 10.72 -2.40 -1.13
CA VAL A 27 9.99 -2.26 0.12
C VAL A 27 8.51 -2.54 -0.11
N ARG A 28 7.95 -3.51 0.62
CA ARG A 28 6.54 -3.86 0.58
C ARG A 28 5.81 -3.18 1.73
N LEU A 29 4.92 -2.23 1.40
CA LEU A 29 4.07 -1.56 2.39
C LEU A 29 2.63 -2.07 2.27
N ASP A 30 2.13 -2.64 3.35
CA ASP A 30 0.76 -3.12 3.50
C ASP A 30 -0.08 -2.01 4.16
N LEU A 31 -0.86 -1.30 3.36
CA LEU A 31 -1.56 -0.08 3.77
C LEU A 31 -3.08 -0.19 3.58
N VAL A 32 -3.83 0.49 4.45
CA VAL A 32 -5.23 0.81 4.23
C VAL A 32 -5.32 2.15 3.51
N ALA A 33 -6.12 2.24 2.46
CA ALA A 33 -6.51 3.49 1.82
C ALA A 33 -8.03 3.66 1.93
N ASP A 34 -8.44 4.62 2.75
CA ASP A 34 -9.84 5.03 2.91
C ASP A 34 -10.10 6.29 2.08
N GLU A 35 -11.15 6.28 1.28
CA GLU A 35 -11.59 7.41 0.47
C GLU A 35 -12.97 7.87 0.93
N TYR A 36 -13.15 9.19 1.00
CA TYR A 36 -14.37 9.87 1.43
C TYR A 36 -14.82 10.91 0.41
N TYR A 37 -16.13 11.01 0.20
CA TYR A 37 -16.78 12.08 -0.58
C TYR A 37 -17.82 12.75 0.32
N HIS A 38 -17.75 14.08 0.49
CA HIS A 38 -18.61 14.82 1.44
C HIS A 38 -18.74 14.18 2.84
N ALA A 39 -17.62 13.73 3.40
CA ALA A 39 -17.56 13.01 4.69
C ALA A 39 -18.20 11.61 4.71
N GLU A 40 -18.76 11.14 3.60
CA GLU A 40 -19.24 9.76 3.46
C GLU A 40 -18.12 8.83 2.96
N PRO A 41 -17.89 7.67 3.58
CA PRO A 41 -16.91 6.70 3.11
C PRO A 41 -17.37 6.07 1.79
N VAL A 42 -16.56 6.19 0.74
CA VAL A 42 -16.88 5.65 -0.59
C VAL A 42 -16.09 4.39 -0.92
N LYS A 43 -14.91 4.23 -0.31
CA LYS A 43 -14.04 3.08 -0.58
C LYS A 43 -13.07 2.87 0.56
N ARG A 44 -12.88 1.60 0.91
CA ARG A 44 -11.77 1.11 1.72
C ARG A 44 -11.02 0.07 0.90
N ALA A 45 -9.70 0.16 0.86
CA ALA A 45 -8.87 -0.81 0.15
C ALA A 45 -7.64 -1.16 0.99
N LEU A 46 -7.44 -2.45 1.26
CA LEU A 46 -6.20 -2.97 1.82
C LEU A 46 -5.28 -3.34 0.65
N VAL A 47 -4.13 -2.68 0.53
CA VAL A 47 -3.25 -2.80 -0.64
C VAL A 47 -1.79 -2.96 -0.21
N ARG A 48 -1.09 -3.91 -0.84
CA ARG A 48 0.36 -4.06 -0.79
C ARG A 48 1.00 -3.28 -1.92
N TYR A 49 1.80 -2.28 -1.57
CA TYR A 49 2.58 -1.48 -2.52
C TYR A 49 4.02 -1.99 -2.55
N PRO A 50 4.49 -2.57 -3.68
CA PRO A 50 5.89 -2.89 -3.86
C PRO A 50 6.63 -1.65 -4.38
N LEU A 51 7.30 -0.91 -3.50
CA LEU A 51 8.07 0.29 -3.84
C LEU A 51 9.50 -0.08 -4.16
N LYS A 52 10.07 0.44 -5.25
CA LYS A 52 11.52 0.41 -5.44
C LYS A 52 12.14 1.56 -4.63
N VAL A 53 13.18 1.23 -3.91
CA VAL A 53 13.99 2.19 -3.17
C VAL A 53 15.41 2.09 -3.69
N VAL A 54 15.99 3.23 -4.06
CA VAL A 54 17.33 3.30 -4.64
C VAL A 54 18.20 4.23 -3.82
N ARG A 55 19.50 3.99 -3.84
CA ARG A 55 20.49 4.95 -3.35
C ARG A 55 20.43 6.21 -4.22
N TRP A 56 20.22 7.36 -3.59
CA TRP A 56 20.28 8.68 -4.21
C TRP A 56 21.05 9.65 -3.32
N GLU A 57 22.36 9.66 -3.55
CA GLU A 57 23.28 10.58 -2.88
C GLU A 57 23.14 12.01 -3.45
N GLY A 58 23.34 13.00 -2.60
CA GLY A 58 23.20 14.42 -2.94
C GLY A 58 23.51 15.32 -1.74
N ASP A 59 22.79 16.44 -1.64
CA ASP A 59 22.87 17.33 -0.47
C ASP A 59 22.23 16.66 0.76
N ALA A 60 23.03 16.34 1.77
CA ALA A 60 22.58 15.66 2.99
C ALA A 60 21.58 16.47 3.82
N GLU A 61 21.59 17.81 3.72
CA GLU A 61 20.58 18.65 4.38
C GLU A 61 19.20 18.47 3.75
N ARG A 62 19.15 18.11 2.46
CA ARG A 62 17.90 17.89 1.71
C ARG A 62 17.49 16.41 1.67
N ASN A 63 18.45 15.50 1.63
CA ASN A 63 18.23 14.06 1.66
C ASN A 63 19.15 13.39 2.70
N PRO A 64 18.81 13.47 4.00
CA PRO A 64 19.66 12.93 5.06
C PRO A 64 19.80 11.40 5.01
N PHE A 65 18.91 10.72 4.27
CA PHE A 65 18.93 9.26 4.14
C PHE A 65 19.69 8.78 2.90
N GLY A 66 19.97 9.65 1.93
CA GLY A 66 20.59 9.25 0.66
C GLY A 66 19.75 8.23 -0.13
N LEU A 67 18.41 8.28 -0.01
CA LEU A 67 17.49 7.32 -0.66
C LEU A 67 16.43 8.04 -1.51
N ALA A 68 15.89 7.32 -2.49
CA ALA A 68 14.77 7.76 -3.33
C ALA A 68 13.72 6.66 -3.50
N LEU A 69 12.48 7.06 -3.79
CA LEU A 69 11.45 6.16 -4.31
C LEU A 69 11.52 6.15 -5.84
N ASP A 70 11.81 4.99 -6.43
CA ASP A 70 11.89 4.79 -7.89
C ASP A 70 10.65 4.04 -8.41
N CYS A 71 9.48 4.67 -8.25
CA CYS A 71 8.20 4.07 -8.67
C CYS A 71 7.94 2.69 -8.03
N TYR A 72 7.13 1.86 -8.71
CA TYR A 72 6.75 0.53 -8.24
C TYR A 72 7.60 -0.59 -8.85
N ASP A 73 7.86 -1.65 -8.07
CA ASP A 73 8.46 -2.92 -8.54
C ASP A 73 7.46 -3.83 -9.24
N GLY A 74 6.18 -3.46 -9.21
CA GLY A 74 5.08 -4.16 -9.86
C GLY A 74 3.75 -3.50 -9.55
N MET A 75 2.66 -4.05 -10.07
CA MET A 75 1.33 -3.52 -9.78
C MET A 75 1.00 -3.68 -8.28
N PRO A 76 0.53 -2.62 -7.59
CA PRO A 76 0.00 -2.74 -6.24
C PRO A 76 -1.08 -3.83 -6.17
N GLN A 77 -0.99 -4.69 -5.15
CA GLN A 77 -1.86 -5.85 -5.02
C GLN A 77 -2.88 -5.61 -3.91
N ARG A 78 -4.16 -5.83 -4.18
CA ARG A 78 -5.18 -5.83 -3.13
C ARG A 78 -4.99 -7.06 -2.24
N LEU A 79 -5.06 -6.86 -0.93
CA LEU A 79 -4.85 -7.89 0.09
C LEU A 79 -6.14 -8.59 0.51
N GLU A 80 -7.30 -8.07 0.10
CA GLU A 80 -8.60 -8.70 0.28
C GLU A 80 -8.70 -9.95 -0.61
N ALA A 81 -9.22 -11.05 -0.07
CA ALA A 81 -9.84 -12.07 -0.91
C ALA A 81 -10.99 -11.40 -1.66
N MET A 82 -11.12 -11.64 -2.97
CA MET A 82 -12.25 -11.14 -3.76
C MET A 82 -13.54 -11.43 -2.98
N PRO A 83 -14.40 -10.42 -2.70
CA PRO A 83 -15.67 -10.71 -2.05
C PRO A 83 -16.40 -11.74 -2.92
N GLN A 84 -16.75 -12.88 -2.33
CA GLN A 84 -17.68 -13.80 -2.97
C GLN A 84 -18.94 -12.99 -3.28
N PRO A 85 -19.54 -13.13 -4.47
CA PRO A 85 -20.79 -12.45 -4.79
C PRO A 85 -21.77 -12.68 -3.64
N GLN A 86 -22.23 -11.61 -3.00
CA GLN A 86 -23.33 -11.70 -2.05
C GLN A 86 -24.50 -12.29 -2.82
N GLU A 87 -24.94 -13.50 -2.42
CA GLU A 87 -26.17 -14.08 -2.95
C GLU A 87 -27.29 -13.05 -2.76
N GLU A 88 -27.86 -12.60 -3.89
CA GLU A 88 -29.08 -11.81 -3.89
C GLU A 88 -30.12 -12.58 -3.09
N LYS A 89 -30.46 -12.09 -1.89
CA LYS A 89 -31.66 -12.54 -1.21
C LYS A 89 -32.84 -12.15 -2.10
N LYS A 90 -33.29 -13.10 -2.93
CA LYS A 90 -34.56 -13.01 -3.65
C LYS A 90 -35.63 -12.68 -2.61
N GLY A 91 -36.12 -11.45 -2.66
CA GLY A 91 -37.24 -11.02 -1.83
C GLY A 91 -38.40 -11.98 -2.07
N VAL A 92 -38.83 -12.66 -1.01
CA VAL A 92 -40.16 -13.26 -0.96
C VAL A 92 -41.11 -12.09 -0.84
N PHE A 93 -41.66 -11.65 -1.97
CA PHE A 93 -42.89 -10.88 -1.98
C PHE A 93 -44.03 -11.88 -2.05
N GLN A 94 -44.84 -11.87 -0.99
CA GLN A 94 -46.05 -12.66 -0.76
C GLN A 94 -47.26 -11.89 -1.28
#